data_AF-A0A1F3QCC5-F1
#
_entry.id   AF-A0A1F3QCC5-F1
#
_cell.length_a   1.000
_cell.length_b   1.000
_cell.length_c   1.000
_cell.angle_alpha   90.00
_cell.angle_beta   90.00
_cell.angle_gamma   90.00
#
_symmetry.space_group_name_H-M   'P 1'
#
loop_
_entity.id
_entity.type
_entity.pdbx_description
1 polymer ?
#
loop_
_entity_poly.entity_id
_entity_poly.type
_entity_poly.pdbx_seq_one_letter_code
_entity_poly.pdbx_strand_id
1 'polypeptide(L)'
;MKTIEIHSKKKLEDDEVAYPNKIDAESIKSHIFETIDFSISEQQWEIIDSSFAECWNNKIGIGGFFYWDDVADYVYKDIQRNLELLSSEKVAIIVDLMLTKIENDGGFLDF
;
A
#
# COMPACT_ATOMS: atom_id res chain seq x y z
N MET A 1 -9.14 1.25 -14.05
CA MET A 1 -8.49 -0.03 -13.70
C MET A 1 -7.01 0.07 -14.07
N LYS A 2 -6.17 0.36 -13.07
CA LYS A 2 -4.71 0.38 -13.20
C LYS A 2 -4.14 -0.96 -12.72
N THR A 3 -3.10 -1.44 -13.37
CA THR A 3 -2.41 -2.70 -13.02
C THR A 3 -0.96 -2.36 -12.68
N ILE A 4 -0.45 -2.91 -11.57
CA ILE A 4 0.97 -2.78 -11.20
C ILE A 4 1.68 -4.09 -11.57
N GLU A 5 2.79 -3.97 -12.29
CA GLU A 5 3.76 -5.05 -12.47
C GLU A 5 4.89 -4.86 -11.45
N ILE A 6 4.84 -5.65 -10.37
CA ILE A 6 5.76 -5.48 -9.22
C ILE A 6 7.07 -6.24 -9.43
N HIS A 7 7.08 -7.13 -10.43
CA HIS A 7 8.28 -7.71 -10.98
C HIS A 7 8.14 -7.74 -12.49
N SER A 8 8.58 -6.67 -13.16
CA SER A 8 9.08 -6.89 -14.51
C SER A 8 10.21 -7.90 -14.36
N LYS A 9 10.11 -9.05 -15.03
CA LYS A 9 11.24 -9.96 -15.20
C LYS A 9 12.30 -9.31 -16.09
N LYS A 10 12.70 -8.08 -15.78
CA LYS A 10 14.03 -7.60 -16.16
C LYS A 10 14.98 -8.59 -15.52
N LYS A 11 15.70 -9.35 -16.34
CA LYS A 11 16.96 -9.93 -15.90
C LYS A 11 17.78 -8.74 -15.43
N LEU A 12 17.84 -8.55 -14.13
CA LEU A 12 18.86 -7.70 -13.52
C LEU A 12 20.17 -8.43 -13.77
N GLU A 13 21.16 -7.72 -14.32
CA GLU A 13 22.54 -8.19 -14.19
C GLU A 13 22.87 -8.25 -12.69
N ASP A 14 23.83 -9.11 -12.27
CA ASP A 14 24.06 -9.55 -10.88
C ASP A 14 24.31 -8.40 -9.85
N ASP A 15 24.33 -7.16 -10.32
CA ASP A 15 24.66 -5.91 -9.65
C ASP A 15 23.56 -4.82 -9.74
N GLU A 16 22.43 -5.03 -10.42
CA GLU A 16 21.29 -4.10 -10.40
C GLU A 16 20.28 -4.44 -9.29
N VAL A 17 20.15 -3.58 -8.28
CA VAL A 17 19.02 -3.59 -7.35
C VAL A 17 17.81 -3.01 -8.08
N ALA A 18 16.78 -3.83 -8.37
CA ALA A 18 15.60 -3.40 -9.12
C ALA A 18 14.87 -2.18 -8.54
N TYR A 19 15.04 -1.90 -7.24
CA TYR A 19 14.41 -0.82 -6.51
C TYR A 19 15.39 -0.29 -5.44
N PRO A 20 16.14 0.79 -5.73
CA PRO A 20 17.21 1.26 -4.86
C PRO A 20 16.74 2.02 -3.60
N ASN A 21 15.45 2.37 -3.53
CA ASN A 21 14.91 3.24 -2.49
C ASN A 21 14.09 2.46 -1.47
N LYS A 22 14.44 2.64 -0.19
CA LYS A 22 13.57 2.29 0.94
C LYS A 22 12.53 3.38 1.09
N ILE A 23 11.25 3.02 1.11
CA ILE A 23 10.18 3.99 1.38
C ILE A 23 9.97 4.08 2.89
N ASP A 24 10.04 5.30 3.42
CA ASP A 24 9.78 5.58 4.83
C ASP A 24 8.26 5.57 5.10
N ALA A 25 7.83 4.69 6.00
CA ALA A 25 6.43 4.56 6.39
C ALA A 25 5.87 5.86 6.99
N GLU A 26 6.70 6.62 7.72
CA GLU A 26 6.28 7.92 8.27
C GLU A 26 6.06 8.97 7.18
N SER A 27 6.83 8.91 6.08
CA SER A 27 6.60 9.77 4.92
C SER A 27 5.28 9.45 4.23
N ILE A 28 4.90 8.17 4.12
CA ILE A 28 3.60 7.77 3.56
C ILE A 28 2.48 8.25 4.47
N LYS A 29 2.58 8.00 5.77
CA LYS A 29 1.61 8.44 6.78
C LYS A 29 1.39 9.95 6.70
N SER A 30 2.46 10.73 6.75
CA SER A 30 2.40 12.19 6.69
C SER A 30 1.71 12.68 5.42
N HIS A 31 2.08 12.11 4.26
CA HIS A 31 1.46 12.45 2.99
C HIS A 31 -0.05 12.18 2.98
N ILE A 32 -0.48 11.05 3.52
CA ILE A 32 -1.90 10.67 3.56
C ILE A 32 -2.68 11.61 4.48
N PHE A 33 -2.18 11.85 5.69
CA PHE A 33 -2.83 12.73 6.67
C PHE A 33 -2.94 14.19 6.15
N GLU A 34 -1.98 14.64 5.34
CA GLU A 34 -2.03 15.96 4.69
C GLU A 34 -2.98 16.02 3.47
N THR A 35 -3.26 14.87 2.83
CA THR A 35 -3.99 14.82 1.55
C THR A 35 -5.48 14.52 1.71
N ILE A 36 -5.86 13.68 2.67
CA ILE A 36 -7.27 13.30 2.88
C ILE A 36 -8.08 14.49 3.43
N ASP A 37 -9.34 14.57 3.04
CA ASP A 37 -10.29 15.60 3.50
C ASP A 37 -11.16 15.14 4.68
N PHE A 38 -10.83 13.99 5.27
CA PHE A 38 -11.53 13.40 6.41
C PHE A 38 -10.55 13.02 7.54
N SER A 39 -11.05 12.98 8.77
CA SER A 39 -10.24 12.58 9.92
C SER A 39 -10.11 11.06 10.04
N ILE A 40 -8.91 10.62 10.39
CA ILE A 40 -8.59 9.26 10.84
C ILE A 40 -7.85 9.35 12.17
N SER A 41 -8.12 8.43 13.09
CA SER A 41 -7.36 8.29 14.33
C SER A 41 -6.06 7.53 14.09
N GLU A 42 -5.10 7.69 14.99
CA GLU A 42 -3.86 6.90 14.99
C GLU A 42 -4.14 5.40 15.01
N GLN A 43 -5.11 4.95 15.82
CA GLN A 43 -5.52 3.55 15.87
C GLN A 43 -6.12 3.07 14.55
N GLN A 44 -6.89 3.91 13.86
CA GLN A 44 -7.42 3.59 12.53
C GLN A 44 -6.29 3.45 11.51
N TRP A 45 -5.31 4.37 11.56
CA TRP A 45 -4.13 4.32 10.71
C TRP A 45 -3.32 3.04 10.93
N GLU A 46 -2.98 2.70 12.18
CA GLU A 46 -2.18 1.51 12.51
C GLU A 46 -2.80 0.22 11.97
N ILE A 47 -4.13 0.11 12.04
CA ILE A 47 -4.84 -1.07 11.53
C ILE A 47 -4.79 -1.13 10.00
N ILE A 48 -4.99 0.01 9.31
CA ILE A 48 -4.92 0.07 7.85
C ILE A 48 -3.51 -0.23 7.37
N ASP A 49 -2.51 0.39 8.00
CA ASP A 49 -1.10 0.20 7.67
C ASP A 49 -0.68 -1.26 7.87
N SER A 50 -1.08 -1.87 8.97
CA SER A 50 -0.82 -3.30 9.24
C SER A 50 -1.49 -4.22 8.21
N SER A 51 -2.77 -4.00 7.89
CA SER A 51 -3.48 -4.81 6.87
C SER A 51 -2.90 -4.61 5.47
N PHE A 52 -2.48 -3.38 5.14
CA PHE A 52 -1.80 -3.08 3.88
C PHE A 52 -0.44 -3.78 3.83
N ALA A 53 0.36 -3.72 4.90
CA ALA A 53 1.63 -4.43 5.03
C ALA A 53 1.47 -5.94 4.84
N GLU A 54 0.45 -6.53 5.45
CA GLU A 54 0.16 -7.96 5.30
C GLU A 54 -0.19 -8.30 3.84
N CYS A 55 -1.03 -7.49 3.20
CA CYS A 55 -1.36 -7.63 1.78
C CYS A 55 -0.08 -7.53 0.93
N TRP A 56 0.70 -6.48 1.15
CA TRP A 56 1.89 -6.15 0.39
C TRP A 56 2.95 -7.24 0.52
N ASN A 57 3.25 -7.72 1.72
CA ASN A 57 4.31 -8.71 1.94
C ASN A 57 3.88 -10.14 1.61
N ASN A 58 2.66 -10.54 1.98
CA ASN A 58 2.23 -11.95 1.92
C ASN A 58 1.40 -12.30 0.68
N LYS A 59 0.84 -11.31 -0.03
CA LYS A 59 0.08 -11.55 -1.27
C LYS A 59 0.82 -10.99 -2.47
N ILE A 60 1.35 -9.78 -2.35
CA ILE A 60 1.89 -9.03 -3.47
C ILE A 60 3.39 -9.28 -3.66
N GLY A 61 4.16 -9.28 -2.58
CA GLY A 61 5.62 -9.42 -2.53
C GLY A 61 6.15 -10.79 -2.92
N ILE A 62 5.26 -11.76 -3.16
CA ILE A 62 5.61 -13.12 -3.64
C ILE A 62 5.62 -13.17 -5.19
N GLY A 63 5.34 -12.05 -5.86
CA GLY A 63 5.37 -11.89 -7.31
C GLY A 63 4.01 -12.11 -7.97
N GLY A 64 3.61 -11.17 -8.84
CA GLY A 64 2.33 -11.23 -9.57
C GLY A 64 1.94 -9.89 -10.19
N PHE A 65 0.83 -9.90 -10.95
CA PHE A 65 0.12 -8.69 -11.38
C PHE A 65 -1.06 -8.47 -10.45
N PHE A 66 -1.24 -7.25 -9.96
CA PHE A 66 -2.35 -6.90 -9.08
C PHE A 66 -3.08 -5.67 -9.60
N TYR A 67 -4.40 -5.67 -9.42
CA TYR A 67 -5.22 -4.49 -9.63
C TYR A 67 -5.26 -3.69 -8.34
N TRP A 68 -5.20 -2.36 -8.46
CA TRP A 68 -5.24 -1.46 -7.30
C TRP A 68 -6.50 -1.68 -6.46
N ASP A 69 -7.63 -1.90 -7.16
CA ASP A 69 -8.92 -2.15 -6.53
C ASP A 69 -8.90 -3.42 -5.67
N ASP A 70 -8.14 -4.46 -6.04
CA ASP A 70 -8.03 -5.71 -5.27
C ASP A 70 -7.29 -5.49 -3.94
N VAL A 71 -6.31 -4.57 -3.91
CA VAL A 71 -5.58 -4.22 -2.69
C VAL A 71 -6.50 -3.49 -1.72
N ALA A 72 -7.24 -2.50 -2.21
CA ALA A 72 -8.23 -1.77 -1.41
C ALA A 72 -9.30 -2.71 -0.84
N ASP A 73 -9.80 -3.63 -1.67
CA ASP A 73 -10.77 -4.64 -1.29
C ASP A 73 -10.23 -5.59 -0.21
N TYR A 74 -8.97 -6.00 -0.32
CA TYR A 74 -8.32 -6.86 0.66
C TYR A 74 -8.21 -6.15 2.01
N VAL A 75 -7.63 -4.94 2.02
CA VAL A 75 -7.47 -4.14 3.23
C VAL A 75 -8.84 -3.89 3.87
N TYR A 76 -9.85 -3.51 3.08
CA TYR A 76 -11.20 -3.30 3.60
C TYR A 76 -11.79 -4.55 4.26
N LYS A 77 -11.68 -5.72 3.61
CA LYS A 77 -12.21 -6.99 4.14
C LYS A 77 -11.49 -7.42 5.42
N ASP A 78 -10.19 -7.16 5.51
CA ASP A 78 -9.41 -7.51 6.69
C ASP A 78 -9.78 -6.60 7.88
N ILE A 79 -9.85 -5.29 7.65
CA ILE A 79 -10.21 -4.34 8.71
C ILE A 79 -11.70 -4.38 9.06
N GLN A 80 -12.59 -4.84 8.18
CA GLN A 80 -14.03 -4.98 8.48
C GLN A 80 -14.31 -5.93 9.64
N ARG A 81 -13.40 -6.85 9.94
CA ARG A 81 -13.48 -7.71 11.13
C ARG A 81 -13.40 -6.90 12.43
N ASN A 82 -12.86 -5.69 12.35
CA ASN A 82 -12.86 -4.68 13.41
C ASN A 82 -14.01 -3.70 13.15
N LEU A 83 -15.09 -3.84 13.92
CA LEU A 83 -16.44 -3.30 13.68
C LEU A 83 -16.60 -1.76 13.60
N GLU A 84 -15.53 -0.94 13.69
CA GLU A 84 -15.66 0.53 13.87
C GLU A 84 -14.71 1.42 13.04
N LEU A 85 -14.07 0.92 11.98
CA LEU A 85 -12.96 1.66 11.37
C LEU A 85 -13.37 2.71 10.33
N LEU A 86 -13.70 2.30 9.10
CA LEU A 86 -13.91 3.23 7.99
C LEU A 86 -14.88 2.64 6.96
N SER A 87 -15.52 3.50 6.17
CA SER A 87 -16.24 3.06 4.98
C SER A 87 -15.25 2.50 3.94
N SER A 88 -15.73 1.59 3.08
CA SER A 88 -14.92 1.04 1.99
C SER A 88 -14.34 2.13 1.08
N GLU A 89 -15.10 3.18 0.82
CA GLU A 89 -14.67 4.33 0.02
C GLU A 89 -13.46 5.04 0.63
N LYS A 90 -13.48 5.29 1.95
CA LYS A 90 -12.34 5.93 2.64
C LYS A 90 -11.09 5.05 2.64
N VAL A 91 -11.27 3.74 2.81
CA VAL A 91 -10.16 2.78 2.72
C VAL A 91 -9.57 2.76 1.31
N ALA A 92 -10.42 2.76 0.28
CA ALA A 92 -9.96 2.81 -1.11
C ALA A 92 -9.14 4.07 -1.40
N ILE A 93 -9.57 5.24 -0.92
CA ILE A 93 -8.81 6.49 -1.04
C ILE A 93 -7.43 6.37 -0.37
N ILE A 94 -7.37 5.87 0.87
CA ILE A 94 -6.10 5.72 1.59
C ILE A 94 -5.16 4.77 0.86
N VAL A 95 -5.65 3.60 0.44
CA VAL A 95 -4.85 2.60 -0.26
C VAL A 95 -4.36 3.12 -1.62
N ASP A 96 -5.20 3.85 -2.36
CA ASP A 96 -4.81 4.49 -3.63
C ASP A 96 -3.68 5.52 -3.42
N LEU A 97 -3.75 6.31 -2.35
CA LEU A 97 -2.68 7.25 -1.98
C LEU A 97 -1.38 6.53 -1.58
N MET A 98 -1.47 5.44 -0.81
CA MET A 98 -0.29 4.61 -0.48
C MET A 98 0.37 4.07 -1.75
N LEU A 99 -0.41 3.42 -2.63
CA LEU A 99 0.07 2.86 -3.89
C LEU A 99 0.67 3.93 -4.80
N THR A 100 0.02 5.09 -4.91
CA THR A 100 0.53 6.23 -5.70
C THR A 100 1.86 6.74 -5.15
N LYS A 101 2.01 6.85 -3.83
CA LYS A 101 3.27 7.29 -3.22
C LYS A 101 4.39 6.29 -3.47
N ILE A 102 4.10 4.99 -3.32
CA ILE A 102 5.04 3.90 -3.59
C ILE A 102 5.49 3.90 -5.06
N GLU A 103 4.54 4.04 -5.99
CA GLU A 103 4.80 4.11 -7.43
C GLU A 103 5.69 5.32 -7.78
N ASN A 104 5.39 6.49 -7.22
CA ASN A 104 6.15 7.72 -7.48
C ASN A 104 7.57 7.69 -6.89
N ASP A 105 7.77 7.08 -5.73
CA ASP A 105 9.08 7.01 -5.06
C ASP A 105 9.98 5.91 -5.65
N GLY A 106 9.41 4.99 -6.43
CA GLY A 106 10.13 3.92 -7.13
C GLY A 106 10.79 2.89 -6.19
N GLY A 107 10.14 2.59 -5.06
CA GLY A 107 10.72 1.75 -3.99
C GLY A 107 9.85 0.58 -3.54
N PHE A 108 10.43 -0.28 -2.69
CA PHE A 108 9.68 -1.24 -1.88
C PHE A 108 9.48 -0.68 -0.47
N LEU A 109 8.31 -0.93 0.10
CA LEU A 109 8.08 -0.75 1.54
C LEU A 109 8.83 -1.81 2.34
N ASP A 110 9.67 -1.36 3.27
CA ASP A 110 10.32 -2.20 4.28
C ASP A 110 9.44 -2.07 5.53
N PHE A 111 8.57 -3.07 5.76
CA PHE A 111 7.71 -3.16 6.95
C PHE A 111 8.40 -3.94 8.07
#